data_AF-A0A1I7XUH9-F1
#
_entry.id   AF-A0A1I7XUH9-F1
#
_cell.length_a   1.000
_cell.length_b   1.000
_cell.length_c   1.000
_cell.angle_alpha   90.00
_cell.angle_beta   90.00
_cell.angle_gamma   90.00
#
_symmetry.space_group_name_H-M   'P 1'
#
loop_
_entity.id
_entity.type
_entity.pdbx_description
1 polymer ?
#
loop_
_entity_poly.entity_id
_entity_poly.type
_entity_poly.pdbx_seq_one_letter_code
_entity_poly.pdbx_strand_id
1 'polypeptide(L)'
;MKVNRYEKAKKFLSIVRQDRVLIVVPQASKHFESQNWTFQQSWAPIHGAKTTTELWREGIPDFWGKGIWPSNSSGQNPMDFAIWSIL
;
A
#
# COMPACT_ATOMS: atom_id res chain seq x y z
N MET A 1 9.16 7.44 27.02
CA MET A 1 8.03 8.31 26.58
C MET A 1 7.16 7.52 25.60
N LYS A 2 5.90 7.19 25.92
CA LYS A 2 5.02 6.43 25.02
C LYS A 2 4.48 7.38 23.95
N VAL A 3 4.87 7.18 22.69
CA VAL A 3 4.27 7.90 21.56
C VAL A 3 2.80 7.49 21.48
N ASN A 4 1.89 8.48 21.45
CA ASN A 4 0.46 8.18 21.39
C ASN A 4 0.08 7.60 20.00
N ARG A 5 -1.06 6.91 19.94
CA ARG A 5 -1.56 6.25 18.72
C ARG A 5 -1.70 7.20 17.52
N TYR A 6 -2.10 8.44 17.77
CA TYR A 6 -2.31 9.47 16.74
C TYR A 6 -1.00 9.95 16.12
N GLU A 7 0.03 10.19 16.94
CA GLU A 7 1.36 10.56 16.43
C GLU A 7 1.98 9.43 15.60
N LYS A 8 1.76 8.17 16.01
CA LYS A 8 2.15 7.01 15.21
C LYS A 8 1.43 7.00 13.86
N ALA A 9 0.11 7.19 13.83
CA ALA A 9 -0.66 7.22 12.59
C ALA A 9 -0.21 8.32 11.63
N LYS A 10 0.06 9.54 12.14
CA LYS A 10 0.62 10.64 11.34
C LYS A 10 1.96 10.30 10.71
N LYS A 11 2.89 9.76 11.51
CA LYS A 11 4.22 9.37 11.01
C LYS A 11 4.12 8.34 9.89
N PHE A 12 3.28 7.32 10.06
CA PHE A 12 3.06 6.31 9.03
C PHE A 12 2.42 6.89 7.77
N LEU A 13 1.41 7.75 7.88
CA LEU A 13 0.82 8.40 6.71
C LEU A 13 1.85 9.23 5.94
N SER A 14 2.76 9.91 6.64
CA SER A 14 3.88 10.63 6.02
C SER A 14 4.81 9.69 5.26
N ILE A 15 5.12 8.52 5.82
CA ILE A 15 5.95 7.50 5.16
C ILE A 15 5.26 7.01 3.88
N VAL A 16 3.99 6.62 3.97
CA VAL A 16 3.23 6.15 2.79
C VAL A 16 3.17 7.21 1.69
N ARG A 17 3.01 8.49 2.06
CA ARG A 17 3.08 9.60 1.09
C ARG A 17 4.44 9.71 0.42
N GLN A 18 5.52 9.61 1.18
CA GLN A 18 6.88 9.68 0.66
C GLN A 18 7.19 8.49 -0.26
N ASP A 19 6.90 7.26 0.19
CA ASP A 19 7.15 6.03 -0.59
C ASP A 19 6.37 6.03 -1.90
N ARG A 20 5.11 6.49 -1.89
CA ARG A 20 4.31 6.64 -3.11
C ARG A 20 5.02 7.52 -4.14
N VAL A 21 5.45 8.70 -3.73
CA VAL A 21 6.00 9.73 -4.64
C VAL A 21 7.41 9.40 -5.08
N LEU A 22 8.24 8.87 -4.18
CA LEU A 22 9.66 8.67 -4.43
C LEU A 22 9.98 7.29 -5.02
N ILE A 23 9.15 6.28 -4.73
CA ILE A 23 9.46 4.89 -5.05
C ILE A 23 8.39 4.31 -5.99
N VAL A 24 7.15 4.18 -5.50
CA VAL A 24 6.14 3.35 -6.18
C VAL A 24 5.77 3.92 -7.54
N VAL A 25 5.37 5.20 -7.62
CA VAL A 25 4.92 5.79 -8.89
C VAL A 25 6.07 5.86 -9.91
N PRO A 26 7.27 6.38 -9.58
CA PRO A 26 8.37 6.43 -10.53
C PRO A 26 8.80 5.04 -11.04
N GLN A 27 8.88 4.04 -10.15
CA GLN A 27 9.26 2.69 -10.56
C GLN A 27 8.18 2.03 -11.41
N ALA A 28 6.91 2.17 -11.05
CA ALA A 28 5.81 1.62 -11.82
C ALA A 28 5.73 2.27 -13.21
N SER A 29 5.84 3.60 -13.29
CA SER A 29 5.88 4.31 -14.59
C SER A 29 7.06 3.88 -15.45
N LYS A 30 8.23 3.62 -14.86
CA LYS A 30 9.39 3.11 -15.61
C LYS A 30 9.21 1.66 -16.07
N HIS A 31 8.59 0.81 -15.24
CA HIS A 31 8.49 -0.62 -15.49
C HIS A 31 7.34 -0.99 -16.42
N PHE A 32 6.18 -0.38 -16.21
CA PHE A 32 4.96 -0.64 -16.99
C PHE A 32 4.78 0.32 -18.16
N GLU A 33 5.56 1.42 -18.21
CA GLU A 33 5.49 2.44 -19.26
C GLU A 33 4.07 2.98 -19.45
N SER A 34 3.44 2.67 -20.59
CA SER A 34 2.07 3.05 -20.93
C SER A 34 1.01 2.03 -20.50
N GLN A 35 1.40 0.88 -19.96
CA GLN A 35 0.49 -0.17 -19.54
C GLN A 35 -0.16 0.17 -18.19
N ASN A 36 -1.44 -0.15 -18.08
CA ASN A 36 -2.14 -0.09 -16.80
C ASN A 36 -1.60 -1.14 -15.84
N TRP A 37 -1.55 -0.77 -14.57
CA TRP A 37 -1.10 -1.63 -13.48
C TRP A 37 -2.00 -1.43 -12.27
N THR A 38 -2.08 -2.46 -11.43
CA THR A 38 -2.90 -2.43 -10.22
C THR A 38 -2.00 -2.55 -9.00
N PHE A 39 -2.04 -1.54 -8.12
CA PHE A 39 -1.32 -1.59 -6.86
C PHE A 39 -1.97 -2.56 -5.87
N GLN A 40 -1.18 -3.44 -5.27
CA GLN A 40 -1.62 -4.39 -4.25
C GLN A 40 -0.83 -4.18 -2.95
N GLN A 41 -1.54 -4.12 -1.82
CA GLN A 41 -0.98 -4.08 -0.47
C GLN A 41 -1.91 -4.79 0.52
N SER A 42 -1.42 -5.15 1.70
CA SER A 42 -2.26 -5.70 2.77
C SER A 42 -3.26 -4.66 3.31
N TRP A 43 -4.41 -5.11 3.80
CA TRP A 43 -5.44 -4.25 4.40
C TRP A 43 -5.31 -4.08 5.91
N ALA A 44 -4.08 -4.07 6.43
CA ALA A 44 -3.86 -3.72 7.83
C ALA A 44 -4.47 -2.33 8.12
N PRO A 45 -4.89 -2.03 9.36
CA PRO A 45 -5.76 -0.88 9.66
C PRO A 45 -5.28 0.48 9.12
N ILE A 46 -3.96 0.67 8.95
CA ILE A 46 -3.39 1.91 8.43
C ILE A 46 -3.42 2.02 6.90
N HIS A 47 -3.21 0.91 6.20
CA HIS A 47 -3.40 0.81 4.75
C HIS A 47 -4.89 0.95 4.40
N GLY A 48 -5.75 0.47 5.30
CA GLY A 48 -7.20 0.58 5.21
C GLY A 48 -7.80 1.93 5.58
N ALA A 49 -7.01 2.88 6.06
CA ALA A 49 -7.51 4.20 6.42
C ALA A 49 -7.99 4.95 5.18
N LYS A 50 -9.05 5.76 5.34
CA LYS A 50 -9.61 6.58 4.26
C LYS A 50 -8.55 7.47 3.62
N THR A 51 -7.75 8.14 4.44
CA THR A 51 -6.65 9.01 4.00
C THR A 51 -5.60 8.27 3.16
N THR A 52 -5.27 7.02 3.51
CA THR A 52 -4.33 6.21 2.75
C THR A 52 -4.94 5.74 1.43
N THR A 53 -6.22 5.38 1.44
CA THR A 53 -6.94 4.91 0.25
C THR A 53 -7.12 6.03 -0.78
N GLU A 54 -7.44 7.24 -0.32
CA GLU A 54 -7.55 8.43 -1.18
C GLU A 54 -6.21 8.79 -1.83
N LEU A 55 -5.11 8.70 -1.08
CA LEU A 55 -3.77 8.90 -1.65
C LEU A 55 -3.48 7.99 -2.85
N TRP A 56 -3.86 6.72 -2.77
CA TRP A 56 -3.68 5.81 -3.90
C TRP A 56 -4.65 6.14 -5.05
N ARG A 57 -5.91 6.48 -4.78
CA ARG A 57 -6.87 6.86 -5.83
C ARG A 57 -6.43 8.05 -6.68
N GLU A 58 -5.74 9.03 -6.10
CA GLU A 58 -5.43 10.31 -6.77
C GLU A 58 -4.22 10.29 -7.73
N GLY A 59 -3.65 9.13 -8.08
CA GLY A 59 -2.51 9.18 -9.01
C GLY A 59 -1.83 7.87 -9.35
N ILE A 60 -2.57 6.77 -9.31
CA ILE A 60 -2.18 5.51 -9.95
C ILE A 60 -3.37 4.96 -10.72
N PRO A 61 -3.16 4.18 -11.80
CA PRO A 61 -4.22 3.75 -12.69
C PRO A 61 -5.27 2.86 -12.00
N ASP A 62 -4.84 1.97 -11.11
CA ASP A 62 -5.74 1.13 -10.33
C ASP A 62 -5.10 0.66 -9.02
N PHE A 63 -5.92 0.32 -8.02
CA PHE A 63 -5.45 -0.29 -6.77
C PHE A 63 -6.51 -1.25 -6.21
N TRP A 64 -6.05 -2.31 -5.55
CA TRP A 64 -6.95 -3.28 -4.95
C TRP A 64 -7.55 -2.80 -3.64
N GLY A 65 -8.77 -2.25 -3.72
CA GLY A 65 -9.56 -1.80 -2.59
C GLY A 65 -9.89 -2.87 -1.53
N LYS A 66 -10.39 -2.40 -0.37
CA LYS A 66 -10.68 -3.23 0.81
C LYS A 66 -11.58 -4.43 0.55
N GLY A 67 -12.48 -4.32 -0.44
CA GLY A 67 -13.42 -5.40 -0.78
C GLY A 67 -12.83 -6.52 -1.64
N ILE A 68 -11.62 -6.37 -2.16
CA ILE A 68 -10.99 -7.36 -3.05
C ILE A 68 -10.25 -8.43 -2.25
N TRP A 69 -9.63 -8.03 -1.13
CA TRP A 69 -8.95 -8.98 -0.25
C TRP A 69 -9.94 -9.61 0.74
N PRO A 70 -10.02 -10.94 0.85
CA PRO A 70 -10.70 -11.57 1.96
C PRO A 70 -9.98 -11.26 3.29
N SER A 71 -10.71 -11.20 4.41
CA SER A 71 -10.11 -10.98 5.72
C SER A 71 -9.17 -12.15 6.09
N ASN A 72 -8.04 -11.88 6.77
CA ASN A 72 -7.01 -12.86 7.14
C ASN A 72 -6.35 -13.59 5.94
N SER A 73 -6.07 -12.86 4.86
CA SER A 73 -5.59 -13.39 3.57
C SER A 73 -4.07 -13.41 3.40
N SER A 74 -3.30 -13.67 4.46
CA SER A 74 -1.84 -13.84 4.34
C SER A 74 -1.46 -14.90 3.29
N GLY A 75 -2.29 -15.92 3.09
CA GLY A 75 -2.09 -16.92 2.03
C GLY A 75 -2.37 -16.44 0.60
N GLN A 76 -2.84 -15.21 0.40
CA GLN A 76 -3.20 -14.68 -0.92
C GLN A 76 -2.36 -13.46 -1.32
N ASN A 77 -1.71 -12.77 -0.37
CA ASN A 77 -0.78 -11.69 -0.67
C ASN A 77 0.53 -12.28 -1.19
N PRO A 78 0.94 -12.02 -2.45
CA PRO A 78 2.17 -12.56 -3.01
C PRO A 78 3.41 -12.24 -2.18
N MET A 79 3.42 -11.10 -1.48
CA MET A 79 4.51 -10.78 -0.56
C MET A 79 4.58 -11.74 0.62
N ASP A 80 3.45 -12.12 1.20
CA ASP A 80 3.38 -12.99 2.38
C ASP A 80 3.72 -14.45 2.01
N PHE A 81 3.05 -15.02 1.00
CA PHE A 81 3.18 -16.46 0.71
C PHE A 81 4.36 -16.83 -0.19
N ALA A 82 4.88 -15.90 -1.03
CA ALA A 82 5.95 -16.22 -1.98
C ALA A 82 7.29 -15.58 -1.59
N ILE A 83 7.31 -14.28 -1.31
CA ILE A 83 8.56 -13.55 -1.05
C ILE A 83 9.02 -13.72 0.40
N TRP A 84 8.17 -13.40 1.37
CA TRP A 84 8.53 -13.49 2.79
C TRP A 84 8.54 -14.92 3.33
N SER A 85 7.97 -15.89 2.61
CA SER A 85 8.04 -17.29 3.01
C SER A 85 9.40 -17.94 2.73
N ILE A 86 10.27 -17.30 1.93
CA ILE A 86 11.61 -17.80 1.59
C ILE A 86 12.76 -16.91 2.10
N LEU A 87 12.45 -15.79 2.75
CA LEU A 87 13.40 -14.83 3.33
C LEU A 87 13.43 -14.97 4.86
#